data_AF-A0A3M1SFT5-F1
#
_entry.id   AF-A0A3M1SFT5-F1
#
_cell.length_a   1.000
_cell.length_b   1.000
_cell.length_c   1.000
_cell.angle_alpha   90.00
_cell.angle_beta   90.00
_cell.angle_gamma   90.00
#
_symmetry.space_group_name_H-M   'P 1'
#
loop_
_entity.id
_entity.type
_entity.pdbx_description
1 polymer ?
#
loop_
_entity_poly.entity_id
_entity_poly.type
_entity_poly.pdbx_seq_one_letter_code
_entity_poly.pdbx_strand_id
1 'polypeptide(L)'
;MPNAAGPFVPDAFTNTSYGRGITWGLCHNTLAGEKGKRHSVLMRFDCDLSLDVHDPEMKQHTYYYPPEFYYQHGLSKAQRERALEAARRLREQANQE
;
A
#
# COMPACT_ATOMS: atom_id res chain seq x y z
N MET A 1 -3.36 -2.38 -1.91
CA MET A 1 -4.61 -2.81 -2.56
C MET A 1 -4.86 -1.93 -3.79
N PRO A 2 -5.52 -2.44 -4.85
CA PRO A 2 -5.87 -1.66 -6.02
C PRO A 2 -6.89 -0.55 -5.67
N ASN A 3 -6.67 0.67 -6.17
CA ASN A 3 -7.60 1.80 -5.97
C ASN A 3 -8.72 1.75 -7.03
N ALA A 4 -9.97 1.85 -6.59
CA ALA A 4 -11.16 1.76 -7.45
C ALA A 4 -11.11 0.52 -8.37
N ALA A 5 -10.94 -0.65 -7.77
CA ALA A 5 -10.81 -1.90 -8.52
C ALA A 5 -12.10 -2.25 -9.26
N GLY A 6 -11.97 -2.48 -10.57
CA GLY A 6 -12.95 -3.12 -11.44
C GLY A 6 -12.45 -4.52 -11.80
N PRO A 7 -12.73 -5.54 -10.98
CA PRO A 7 -12.34 -6.92 -11.26
C PRO A 7 -13.07 -7.48 -12.49
N PHE A 8 -12.40 -8.40 -13.19
CA PHE A 8 -13.11 -9.30 -14.10
C PHE A 8 -13.80 -10.39 -13.27
N VAL A 9 -15.13 -10.35 -13.24
CA VAL A 9 -15.97 -11.27 -12.48
C VAL A 9 -16.80 -12.11 -13.47
N PRO A 10 -16.37 -13.35 -13.80
CA PRO A 10 -17.00 -14.15 -14.86
C PRO A 10 -18.49 -14.43 -14.63
N ASP A 11 -18.88 -14.51 -13.36
CA ASP A 11 -20.21 -14.90 -12.90
C ASP A 11 -21.03 -13.73 -12.34
N ALA A 12 -20.60 -12.48 -12.56
CA ALA A 12 -21.30 -11.28 -12.06
C ALA A 12 -22.76 -11.17 -12.51
N PHE A 13 -23.09 -11.75 -13.67
CA PHE A 13 -24.40 -11.60 -14.31
C PHE A 13 -25.10 -12.94 -14.60
N THR A 14 -24.61 -14.04 -14.02
CA THR A 14 -25.14 -15.39 -14.29
C THR A 14 -26.17 -15.86 -13.27
N ASN A 15 -26.46 -15.05 -12.24
CA ASN A 15 -27.29 -15.44 -11.10
C ASN A 15 -26.76 -16.72 -10.41
N THR A 16 -25.44 -16.88 -10.35
CA THR A 16 -24.82 -18.00 -9.63
C THR A 16 -25.12 -17.91 -8.14
N SER A 17 -25.38 -19.05 -7.51
CA SER A 17 -25.44 -19.18 -6.05
C SER A 17 -24.08 -19.58 -5.45
N TYR A 18 -23.08 -19.82 -6.28
CA TYR A 18 -21.74 -20.28 -5.88
C TYR A 18 -20.67 -19.52 -6.67
N GLY A 19 -20.36 -18.31 -6.21
CA GLY A 19 -19.37 -17.44 -6.86
C GLY A 19 -17.96 -18.03 -6.80
N ARG A 20 -17.21 -17.91 -7.89
CA ARG A 20 -15.84 -18.47 -8.00
C ARG A 20 -14.74 -17.53 -7.52
N GLY A 21 -15.03 -16.23 -7.43
CA GLY A 21 -14.05 -15.21 -7.06
C GLY A 21 -13.35 -14.58 -8.26
N ILE A 22 -12.20 -13.93 -8.02
CA ILE A 22 -11.52 -13.10 -9.02
C ILE A 22 -10.02 -13.38 -9.04
N THR A 23 -9.40 -13.19 -10.20
CA THR A 23 -7.95 -13.36 -10.37
C THR A 23 -7.24 -12.12 -10.92
N TRP A 24 -7.97 -11.19 -11.53
CA TRP A 24 -7.41 -9.97 -12.10
C TRP A 24 -8.48 -8.90 -12.34
N GLY A 25 -8.04 -7.69 -12.67
CA GLY A 25 -8.92 -6.60 -13.09
C GLY A 25 -8.17 -5.32 -13.42
N LEU A 26 -8.92 -4.23 -13.58
CA LEU A 26 -8.37 -2.89 -13.76
C LEU A 26 -8.53 -2.04 -12.50
N CYS A 27 -7.60 -1.13 -12.29
CA CYS A 27 -7.63 -0.11 -11.25
C CYS A 27 -7.00 1.19 -11.75
N HIS A 28 -6.90 2.22 -10.91
CA HIS A 28 -6.26 3.46 -11.31
C HIS A 28 -5.25 4.01 -10.29
N ASN A 29 -4.29 4.79 -10.76
CA ASN A 29 -3.48 5.68 -9.92
C ASN A 29 -3.83 7.13 -10.27
N THR A 30 -4.21 7.92 -9.27
CA THR A 30 -4.68 9.31 -9.43
C THR A 30 -3.57 10.35 -9.38
N LEU A 31 -2.34 9.95 -9.04
CA LEU A 31 -1.19 10.83 -8.83
C LEU A 31 -0.12 10.65 -9.92
N ALA A 32 -0.49 10.18 -11.12
CA ALA A 32 0.43 10.17 -12.23
C ALA A 32 0.75 11.61 -12.69
N GLY A 33 2.02 11.87 -13.02
CA GLY A 33 2.50 13.19 -13.44
C GLY A 33 2.90 14.14 -12.30
N GLU A 34 3.32 15.35 -12.68
CA GLU A 34 3.84 16.36 -11.76
C GLU A 34 2.73 17.20 -11.11
N LYS A 35 3.08 17.95 -10.05
CA LYS A 35 2.18 18.91 -9.41
C LYS A 35 1.65 19.91 -10.44
N GLY A 36 0.33 20.01 -10.57
CA GLY A 36 -0.34 20.87 -11.57
C GLY A 36 -0.63 20.19 -12.91
N LYS A 37 -0.08 18.99 -13.18
CA LYS A 37 -0.33 18.18 -14.38
C LYS A 37 -0.77 16.74 -14.02
N ARG A 38 -1.33 16.58 -12.82
CA ARG A 38 -1.76 15.27 -12.32
C ARG A 38 -2.92 14.74 -13.15
N HIS A 39 -2.88 13.46 -13.43
CA HIS A 39 -3.94 12.75 -14.13
C HIS A 39 -4.05 11.33 -13.60
N SER A 40 -5.14 10.65 -13.97
CA SER A 40 -5.32 9.25 -13.65
C SER A 40 -4.77 8.37 -14.77
N VAL A 41 -4.12 7.28 -14.39
CA VAL A 41 -3.72 6.21 -15.32
C VAL A 41 -4.41 4.91 -14.95
N LEU A 42 -4.89 4.17 -15.95
CA LEU A 42 -5.43 2.83 -15.77
C LEU A 42 -4.27 1.84 -15.65
N MET A 43 -4.43 0.87 -14.75
CA MET A 43 -3.46 -0.18 -14.47
C MET A 43 -4.18 -1.52 -14.33
N ARG A 44 -3.49 -2.61 -14.66
CA ARG A 44 -3.93 -3.98 -14.35
C ARG A 44 -3.50 -4.34 -12.92
N PHE A 45 -4.33 -5.10 -12.23
CA PHE A 45 -3.94 -5.84 -11.03
C PHE A 45 -4.23 -7.34 -11.21
N ASP A 46 -3.47 -8.17 -10.50
CA ASP A 46 -3.64 -9.61 -10.42
C ASP A 46 -3.66 -10.02 -8.93
N CYS A 47 -4.39 -11.07 -8.59
CA CYS A 47 -4.51 -11.61 -7.22
C CYS A 47 -4.98 -13.06 -7.23
N ASP A 48 -4.82 -13.77 -6.10
CA ASP A 48 -5.49 -15.06 -5.85
C ASP A 48 -6.62 -14.89 -4.81
N LEU A 49 -7.78 -14.43 -5.28
CA LEU A 49 -9.04 -14.39 -4.53
C LEU A 49 -10.07 -15.30 -5.21
N SER A 50 -9.60 -16.42 -5.76
CA SER A 50 -10.40 -17.38 -6.52
C SER A 50 -10.44 -18.73 -5.80
N LEU A 51 -11.58 -19.43 -5.91
CA LEU A 51 -11.71 -20.82 -5.48
C LEU A 51 -11.10 -21.81 -6.49
N ASP A 52 -10.87 -21.35 -7.72
CA ASP A 52 -10.34 -22.15 -8.83
C ASP A 52 -8.83 -22.01 -9.01
N VAL A 53 -8.21 -21.04 -8.34
CA VAL A 53 -6.77 -20.80 -8.41
C VAL A 53 -6.17 -21.08 -7.04
N HIS A 54 -4.98 -21.67 -7.06
CA HIS A 54 -4.16 -21.83 -5.89
C HIS A 54 -2.73 -21.41 -6.23
N ASP A 55 -2.46 -20.12 -6.03
CA ASP A 55 -1.14 -19.52 -6.23
C ASP A 55 -0.55 -19.10 -4.87
N PRO A 56 0.34 -19.92 -4.28
CA PRO A 56 1.00 -19.60 -3.01
C PRO A 56 1.88 -18.34 -3.06
N GLU A 57 2.39 -17.96 -4.23
CA GLU A 57 3.19 -16.74 -4.37
C GLU A 57 2.34 -15.49 -4.14
N MET A 58 1.08 -15.51 -4.58
CA MET A 58 0.09 -14.47 -4.33
C MET A 58 -0.46 -14.46 -2.89
N LYS A 59 0.02 -15.34 -2.00
CA LYS A 59 -0.43 -15.47 -0.59
C LYS A 59 0.63 -15.14 0.44
N GLN A 60 1.78 -14.64 0.02
CA GLN A 60 2.81 -14.16 0.93
C GLN A 60 2.27 -12.99 1.79
N HIS A 61 2.61 -12.98 3.08
CA HIS A 61 2.06 -12.02 4.03
C HIS A 61 2.71 -10.63 3.96
N THR A 62 3.92 -10.54 3.39
CA THR A 62 4.76 -9.36 3.55
C THR A 62 5.51 -9.03 2.27
N TYR A 63 5.54 -7.75 1.94
CA TYR A 63 6.48 -7.18 0.97
C TYR A 63 7.66 -6.56 1.72
N TYR A 64 8.85 -7.08 1.48
CA TYR A 64 10.09 -6.53 2.03
C TYR A 64 10.75 -5.64 0.99
N TYR A 65 11.12 -4.43 1.41
CA TYR A 65 11.86 -3.49 0.59
C TYR A 65 13.25 -3.26 1.18
N PRO A 66 14.24 -2.83 0.38
CA PRO A 66 15.54 -2.44 0.93
C PRO A 66 15.40 -1.21 1.85
N PRO A 67 16.30 -1.03 2.84
CA PRO A 67 16.24 0.07 3.82
C PRO A 67 16.02 1.46 3.20
N GLU A 68 16.61 1.72 2.04
CA GLU A 68 16.54 2.98 1.31
C GLU A 68 15.10 3.40 0.98
N PHE A 69 14.22 2.43 0.68
CA PHE A 69 12.80 2.71 0.42
C PHE A 69 12.09 3.24 1.67
N TYR A 70 12.37 2.66 2.84
CA TYR A 70 11.79 3.12 4.10
C TYR A 70 12.32 4.50 4.49
N TYR A 71 13.61 4.78 4.23
CA TYR A 71 14.22 6.07 4.56
C TYR A 71 13.69 7.25 3.74
N GLN A 72 13.07 7.01 2.58
CA GLN A 72 12.35 8.05 1.82
C GLN A 72 11.17 8.65 2.61
N HIS A 73 10.61 7.91 3.56
CA HIS A 73 9.47 8.30 4.38
C HIS A 73 9.92 8.84 5.75
N GLY A 74 10.95 9.69 5.75
CA GLY A 74 11.57 10.23 6.96
C GLY A 74 10.76 11.30 7.71
N LEU A 75 11.30 11.72 8.86
CA LEU A 75 10.70 12.78 9.68
C LEU A 75 10.74 14.14 8.97
N SER A 76 9.65 14.90 9.10
CA SER A 76 9.67 16.33 8.80
C SER A 76 10.63 17.09 9.73
N LYS A 77 11.05 18.29 9.31
CA LYS A 77 11.94 19.15 10.10
C LYS A 77 11.41 19.39 11.52
N ALA A 78 10.13 19.73 11.66
CA ALA A 78 9.49 19.97 12.95
C ALA A 78 9.46 18.72 13.85
N GLN A 79 9.19 17.54 13.26
CA GLN A 79 9.22 16.28 14.01
C GLN A 79 10.64 15.98 14.51
N ARG A 80 11.66 16.22 13.68
CA ARG A 80 13.06 16.01 14.05
C ARG A 80 13.51 16.94 15.17
N GLU A 81 13.16 18.23 15.08
CA GLU A 81 13.46 19.22 16.14
C GLU A 81 12.82 18.83 17.47
N ARG A 82 11.53 18.44 17.45
CA ARG A 82 10.81 17.98 18.64
C ARG A 82 11.46 16.73 19.27
N ALA A 83 11.88 15.77 18.45
CA ALA A 83 12.54 14.56 18.94
C ALA A 83 13.90 14.87 19.59
N LEU A 84 14.69 15.77 18.99
CA LEU A 84 15.98 16.20 19.55
C LEU A 84 15.80 16.95 20.87
N GLU A 85 14.82 17.84 20.95
CA GLU A 85 14.51 18.57 22.18
C GLU A 85 14.07 17.62 23.31
N ALA A 86 13.20 16.65 23.01
CA ALA A 86 12.81 15.62 23.98
C ALA A 86 14.02 14.80 24.46
N ALA A 87 14.93 14.42 23.56
CA ALA A 87 16.14 13.69 23.90
C ALA A 87 17.09 14.51 24.80
N ARG A 88 17.20 15.83 24.58
CA ARG A 88 17.99 16.72 25.45
C ARG A 88 17.42 16.78 26.86
N ARG A 89 16.11 16.99 26.99
CA ARG A 89 15.44 17.05 28.30
C ARG A 89 15.60 15.77 29.10
N LEU A 90 15.42 14.61 28.46
CA LEU A 90 15.62 13.31 29.11
C LEU A 90 17.06 13.14 29.61
N ARG A 91 18.05 13.60 28.83
CA ARG A 91 19.46 13.55 29.23
C ARG A 91 19.76 14.48 30.40
N GLU A 92 19.16 15.66 30.43
CA GLU A 92 19.30 16.61 31.55
C GLU A 92 18.71 16.04 32.84
N GLN A 93 17.54 15.41 32.78
CA GLN A 93 16.91 14.75 33.93
C GLN A 93 17.75 13.59 34.47
N ALA A 94 18.26 12.73 33.57
CA ALA A 94 19.09 11.59 33.96
C ALA A 94 20.45 11.97 34.59
N ASN A 95 20.95 13.19 34.34
CA ASN A 95 22.19 13.68 34.93
C ASN A 95 21.96 14.41 36.27
N GLN A 96 20.70 14.61 36.68
CA GLN A 96 20.32 15.24 37.95
C GLN A 96 19.98 14.22 39.05
N GLU A 97 19.95 12.93 38.72
CA GLU A 97 19.84 11.77 39.63
C GLU A 97 21.23 11.20 39.96
#